data_AF-A0A915J8G2-F1
#
_entry.id   AF-A0A915J8G2-F1
#
_cell.length_a   1.000
_cell.length_b   1.000
_cell.length_c   1.000
_cell.angle_alpha   90.00
_cell.angle_beta   90.00
_cell.angle_gamma   90.00
#
_symmetry.space_group_name_H-M   'P 1'
#
loop_
_entity.id
_entity.type
_entity.pdbx_description
1 polymer ?
#
loop_
_entity_poly.entity_id
_entity_poly.type
_entity_poly.pdbx_seq_one_letter_code
_entity_poly.pdbx_strand_id
1 'polypeptide(L)'
;MTPFQSQKSKMEGGCQMVQLSIDGRRLYVTDSLYSGWDQKLYPNLIQNGSTLLRLSVDNENKEVKFDDKFCVKFEHEPDGPVLAHEIRYPGGDCTSDIFV
;
A
#
# COMPACT_ATOMS: atom_id res chain seq x y z
N MET A 1 6.45 16.57 3.18
CA MET A 1 5.40 15.65 3.65
C MET A 1 6.12 14.45 4.25
N THR A 2 5.89 14.14 5.52
CA THR A 2 6.63 13.08 6.23
C THR A 2 6.17 11.70 5.74
N PRO A 3 7.08 10.76 5.44
CA PRO A 3 6.71 9.42 5.00
C PRO A 3 5.92 8.66 6.07
N PHE A 4 4.95 7.86 5.66
CA PHE A 4 4.18 6.98 6.56
C PHE A 4 5.07 5.80 6.97
N GLN A 5 5.26 5.61 8.28
CA GLN A 5 6.24 4.67 8.82
C GLN A 5 5.59 3.68 9.77
N SER A 6 5.82 2.39 9.51
CA SER A 6 5.73 1.33 10.53
C SER A 6 7.08 1.20 11.24
N GLN A 7 7.14 0.51 12.38
CA GLN A 7 8.41 0.31 13.10
C GLN A 7 9.46 -0.48 12.30
N LYS A 8 9.04 -1.28 11.29
CA LYS A 8 9.93 -2.15 10.52
C LYS A 8 10.09 -1.80 9.04
N SER A 9 9.19 -0.97 8.50
CA SER A 9 9.16 -0.66 7.08
C SER A 9 8.75 0.79 6.84
N LYS A 10 9.52 1.47 5.99
CA LYS A 10 9.31 2.84 5.56
C LYS A 10 8.79 2.84 4.14
N MET A 11 7.65 3.49 3.90
CA MET A 11 7.22 3.86 2.56
C MET A 11 8.08 5.04 2.09
N GLU A 12 8.42 5.09 0.81
CA GLU A 12 9.15 6.23 0.25
C GLU A 12 8.19 7.35 -0.14
N GLY A 13 6.98 6.97 -0.58
CA GLY A 13 5.87 7.88 -0.79
C GLY A 13 4.96 8.03 0.43
N GLY A 14 3.83 8.73 0.22
CA GLY A 14 2.70 8.72 1.14
C GLY A 14 1.71 7.64 0.77
N CYS A 15 0.86 7.20 1.72
CA CYS A 15 -0.24 6.28 1.44
C CYS A 15 -1.11 6.81 0.30
N GLN A 16 -1.37 5.98 -0.70
CA GLN A 16 -2.12 6.35 -1.89
C GLN A 16 -3.31 5.43 -2.12
N MET A 17 -3.16 4.27 -2.76
CA MET A 17 -4.26 3.34 -2.93
C MET A 17 -4.44 2.52 -1.66
N VAL A 18 -5.70 2.23 -1.35
CA VAL A 18 -6.08 1.40 -0.22
C VAL A 18 -7.08 0.34 -0.67
N GLN A 19 -6.97 -0.86 -0.12
CA GLN A 19 -7.88 -1.97 -0.42
C GLN A 19 -8.23 -2.74 0.85
N LEU A 20 -9.52 -2.77 1.21
CA LEU A 20 -10.01 -3.47 2.40
C LEU A 20 -10.44 -4.88 2.04
N SER A 21 -10.04 -5.86 2.86
CA SER A 21 -10.52 -7.24 2.72
C SER A 21 -12.03 -7.33 2.93
N ILE A 22 -12.67 -8.32 2.29
CA ILE A 22 -14.13 -8.54 2.38
C ILE A 22 -14.62 -8.67 3.83
N ASP A 23 -13.84 -9.32 4.70
CA ASP A 23 -14.16 -9.46 6.12
C ASP A 23 -13.94 -8.18 6.95
N GLY A 24 -13.43 -7.12 6.33
CA GLY A 24 -13.18 -5.82 6.97
C GLY A 24 -12.06 -5.83 8.01
N ARG A 25 -11.17 -6.82 8.01
CA ARG A 25 -10.12 -6.98 9.04
C ARG A 25 -8.70 -6.63 8.59
N ARG A 26 -8.46 -6.50 7.27
CA ARG A 26 -7.13 -6.26 6.69
C ARG A 26 -7.22 -5.16 5.65
N LEU A 27 -6.52 -4.06 5.89
CA LEU A 27 -6.40 -2.95 4.94
C LEU A 27 -5.00 -2.96 4.33
N TYR A 28 -4.93 -2.98 3.01
CA TYR A 28 -3.66 -2.98 2.28
C TYR A 28 -3.44 -1.63 1.61
N VAL A 29 -2.20 -1.17 1.57
CA VAL A 29 -1.86 0.20 1.14
C VAL A 29 -0.59 0.21 0.29
N THR A 30 -0.62 0.94 -0.84
CA THR A 30 0.55 1.25 -1.68
C THR A 30 0.88 2.75 -1.62
N ASP A 31 2.07 3.15 -2.08
CA ASP A 31 2.59 4.53 -1.99
C ASP A 31 2.89 5.24 -3.32
N SER A 32 2.58 4.64 -4.47
CA SER A 32 2.73 5.29 -5.78
C SER A 32 1.40 5.81 -6.34
N LEU A 33 1.40 7.05 -6.81
CA LEU A 33 0.25 7.68 -7.45
C LEU A 33 0.36 7.65 -8.97
N TYR A 34 1.41 8.27 -9.47
CA TYR A 34 1.66 8.49 -10.89
C TYR A 34 3.12 8.90 -11.06
N SER A 35 3.85 8.17 -11.90
CA SER A 35 5.31 8.29 -12.01
C SER A 35 5.82 9.72 -12.21
N GLY A 36 5.15 10.54 -13.03
CA GLY A 36 5.57 11.94 -13.26
C GLY A 36 5.35 12.88 -12.07
N TRP A 37 4.42 12.56 -11.16
CA TRP A 37 4.20 13.28 -9.90
C TRP A 37 5.12 12.72 -8.82
N ASP A 38 5.22 11.39 -8.74
CA ASP A 38 6.08 10.66 -7.82
C ASP A 38 7.55 11.07 -8.01
N GLN A 39 8.02 11.25 -9.25
CA GLN A 39 9.37 11.74 -9.54
C GLN A 39 9.65 13.12 -8.94
N LYS A 40 8.65 13.99 -8.85
CA LYS A 40 8.80 15.35 -8.33
C LYS A 40 8.67 15.39 -6.81
N LEU A 41 7.74 14.61 -6.26
CA LEU A 41 7.38 14.65 -4.84
C LEU A 41 8.20 13.68 -3.99
N TYR A 42 8.49 12.50 -4.53
CA TYR A 42 9.18 11.39 -3.87
C TYR A 42 10.24 10.77 -4.80
N PRO A 43 11.35 11.47 -5.10
CA PRO A 43 12.39 10.95 -6.00
C PRO A 43 12.94 9.58 -5.59
N ASN A 44 13.00 9.30 -4.29
CA ASN A 44 13.45 8.02 -3.76
C ASN A 44 12.46 6.88 -4.05
N LEU A 45 11.17 7.17 -4.21
CA LEU A 45 10.17 6.17 -4.63
C LEU A 45 10.46 5.64 -6.03
N ILE A 46 10.96 6.50 -6.93
CA ILE A 46 11.39 6.09 -8.27
C ILE A 46 12.65 5.22 -8.22
N GLN A 47 13.57 5.53 -7.31
CA GLN A 47 14.86 4.83 -7.19
C GLN A 47 14.75 3.50 -6.46
N ASN A 48 13.88 3.43 -5.45
CA ASN A 48 13.78 2.29 -4.55
C ASN A 48 12.50 1.48 -4.79
N GLY A 49 11.59 1.95 -5.65
CA GLY A 49 10.32 1.29 -5.90
C GLY A 49 9.31 1.49 -4.77
N SER A 50 8.08 1.11 -5.08
CA SER A 50 6.94 1.21 -4.16
C SER A 50 6.93 0.12 -3.10
N THR A 51 6.11 0.33 -2.07
CA THR A 51 5.89 -0.61 -0.98
C THR A 51 4.40 -0.88 -0.80
N LEU A 52 4.05 -2.15 -0.63
CA LEU A 52 2.73 -2.60 -0.17
C LEU A 52 2.81 -2.99 1.31
N LEU A 53 2.04 -2.29 2.15
CA LEU A 53 1.88 -2.58 3.57
C LEU A 53 0.50 -3.15 3.87
N ARG A 54 0.38 -3.82 5.02
CA ARG A 54 -0.90 -4.25 5.59
C ARG A 54 -1.11 -3.60 6.96
N LEU A 55 -2.34 -3.23 7.22
CA LEU A 55 -2.85 -2.77 8.51
C LEU A 55 -3.92 -3.75 8.98
N SER A 56 -3.90 -4.08 10.26
CA SER A 56 -4.98 -4.81 10.92
C SER A 56 -6.07 -3.83 11.35
N VAL A 57 -7.32 -4.16 11.07
CA VAL A 57 -8.50 -3.40 11.46
C VAL A 57 -9.25 -4.15 12.56
N ASP A 58 -9.28 -3.55 13.74
CA ASP A 58 -10.03 -4.06 14.89
C ASP A 58 -11.34 -3.28 15.05
N ASN A 59 -12.43 -3.88 14.59
CA ASN A 59 -13.77 -3.29 14.64
C ASN A 59 -14.34 -3.21 16.06
N GLU A 60 -13.88 -4.04 16.99
CA GLU A 60 -14.39 -4.08 18.36
C GLU A 60 -13.80 -2.93 19.16
N ASN A 61 -12.47 -2.76 19.06
CA ASN A 61 -11.75 -1.69 19.74
C ASN A 61 -11.68 -0.37 18.94
N LYS A 62 -12.16 -0.37 17.68
CA LYS A 62 -12.10 0.76 16.74
C LYS A 62 -10.67 1.24 16.48
N GLU A 63 -9.75 0.29 16.35
CA GLU A 63 -8.32 0.56 16.15
C GLU A 63 -7.87 0.10 14.76
N VAL A 64 -6.88 0.81 14.22
CA VAL A 64 -6.14 0.40 13.03
C VAL A 64 -4.66 0.42 13.39
N LYS A 65 -3.97 -0.71 13.18
CA LYS A 65 -2.56 -0.89 13.54
C LYS A 65 -1.79 -1.44 12.36
N PHE A 66 -0.50 -1.10 12.28
CA PHE A 66 0.39 -1.74 11.34
C PHE A 66 0.53 -3.23 11.63
N ASP A 67 0.58 -4.01 10.57
CA ASP A 67 1.00 -5.39 10.66
C ASP A 67 2.51 -5.49 10.37
N ASP A 68 3.30 -5.48 11.44
CA ASP A 68 4.77 -5.56 11.38
C ASP A 68 5.31 -6.91 10.84
N LYS A 69 4.44 -7.80 10.38
CA LYS A 69 4.80 -9.07 9.74
C LYS A 69 4.56 -9.07 8.24
N PHE A 70 3.91 -8.04 7.69
CA PHE A 70 3.58 -7.98 6.27
C PHE A 70 4.10 -6.69 5.64
N CYS A 71 5.05 -6.85 4.72
CA CYS A 71 5.60 -5.79 3.90
C CYS A 71 6.10 -6.42 2.60
N VAL A 72 5.65 -5.90 1.47
CA VAL A 72 6.15 -6.28 0.14
C VAL A 72 6.81 -5.05 -0.45
N LYS A 73 8.08 -5.18 -0.82
CA LYS A 73 8.85 -4.11 -1.46
C LYS A 73 9.07 -4.48 -2.91
N PHE A 74 8.76 -3.56 -3.80
CA PHE A 74 8.92 -3.74 -5.25
C PHE A 74 10.25 -3.16 -5.74
N GLU A 75 11.30 -3.25 -4.91
CA GLU A 75 12.63 -2.68 -5.16
C GLU A 75 13.48 -3.52 -6.13
N HIS A 76 13.31 -4.84 -6.13
CA HIS A 76 14.19 -5.80 -6.81
C HIS A 76 13.46 -6.65 -7.86
N GLU A 77 12.52 -6.05 -8.61
CA GLU A 77 11.86 -6.73 -9.73
C GLU A 77 12.82 -6.90 -10.93
N PRO A 78 12.57 -7.84 -11.87
CA PRO A 78 13.54 -8.20 -12.92
C PRO A 78 14.08 -7.05 -13.77
N ASP A 79 13.24 -6.03 -14.04
CA ASP A 79 13.58 -4.86 -14.86
C ASP A 79 13.83 -3.59 -14.01
N GLY A 80 14.04 -3.75 -12.70
CA GLY A 80 14.25 -2.67 -11.75
C GLY A 80 13.01 -2.32 -10.94
N PRO A 81 13.07 -1.25 -10.12
CA PRO A 81 12.02 -0.94 -9.16
C PRO A 81 10.65 -0.65 -9.81
N VAL A 82 9.59 -1.18 -9.22
CA VAL A 82 8.21 -1.06 -9.73
C VAL A 82 7.35 -0.15 -8.84
N LEU A 83 6.48 0.61 -9.51
CA LEU A 83 5.52 1.53 -8.92
C LEU A 83 4.13 0.89 -8.88
N ALA A 84 3.90 0.03 -7.88
CA ALA A 84 2.64 -0.61 -7.62
C ALA A 84 1.57 0.41 -7.20
N HIS A 85 0.43 0.35 -7.88
CA HIS A 85 -0.67 1.29 -7.68
C HIS A 85 -1.88 0.58 -7.08
N GLU A 86 -2.70 -0.07 -7.91
CA GLU A 86 -3.94 -0.71 -7.48
C GLU A 86 -3.74 -2.15 -6.98
N ILE A 87 -4.56 -2.56 -6.01
CA ILE A 87 -4.58 -3.91 -5.43
C ILE A 87 -5.93 -4.53 -5.77
N ARG A 88 -5.93 -5.75 -6.31
CA ARG A 88 -7.16 -6.49 -6.65
C ARG A 88 -7.15 -7.87 -5.99
N TYR A 89 -8.25 -8.25 -5.34
CA TYR A 89 -8.36 -9.60 -4.78
C TYR A 89 -8.88 -10.61 -5.81
N PRO A 90 -8.38 -11.85 -5.77
CA PRO A 90 -9.03 -12.95 -6.47
C PRO A 90 -10.47 -13.12 -5.98
N GLY A 91 -11.43 -13.09 -6.91
CA GLY A 91 -12.85 -13.30 -6.59
C GLY A 91 -13.62 -12.04 -6.17
N GLY A 92 -13.04 -10.85 -6.32
CA GLY A 92 -13.72 -9.59 -6.07
C GLY A 92 -13.36 -8.95 -4.73
N ASP A 93 -13.68 -7.67 -4.61
CA ASP A 93 -13.27 -6.82 -3.52
C ASP A 93 -14.17 -5.58 -3.37
N CYS A 94 -14.01 -4.84 -2.27
CA CYS A 94 -14.91 -3.72 -1.94
C CYS A 94 -14.84 -2.53 -2.92
N THR A 95 -13.96 -2.56 -3.91
CA THR A 95 -13.83 -1.52 -4.96
C THR A 95 -14.06 -2.05 -6.37
N SER A 96 -14.20 -3.38 -6.56
CA SER A 96 -14.57 -3.98 -7.84
C SER A 96 -16.04 -4.38 -7.95
N ASP A 97 -16.66 -4.77 -6.83
CA ASP A 97 -17.98 -5.41 -6.84
C ASP A 97 -19.10 -4.43 -6.49
N ILE A 98 -20.19 -4.48 -7.27
CA ILE A 98 -21.40 -3.69 -7.06
C ILE A 98 -22.55 -4.66 -6.78
N PHE A 99 -23.19 -4.51 -5.63
CA PHE A 99 -24.35 -5.31 -5.22
C PHE A 99 -25.64 -4.57 -5.62
N VAL A 100 -26.62 -5.30 -6.17
CA VAL A 100 -27.96 -4.79 -6.56
C VAL A 100 -29.01 -5.29 -5.59
#